data_AF-A0A950H7R1-F1
#
_entry.id   AF-A0A950H7R1-F1
#
_cell.length_a   1.000
_cell.length_b   1.000
_cell.length_c   1.000
_cell.angle_alpha   90.00
_cell.angle_beta   90.00
_cell.angle_gamma   90.00
#
_symmetry.space_group_name_H-M   'P 1'
#
loop_
_entity.id
_entity.type
_entity.pdbx_description
1 polymer ?
#
loop_
_entity_poly.entity_id
_entity_poly.type
_entity_poly.pdbx_seq_one_letter_code
_entity_poly.pdbx_strand_id
1 'polypeptide(L)'
;MNLKSSRCIIATAFVAVAIPAQLAAQKKQQQVHHKYKLFDLGAFGGPGSQFSDGNPPYIKLMNNRGIAVGAADRSTPDPYFPNCLTDCFVALGFQFQNGAVTKLGALPGVNTSFPFAINERDVVIGVSENGT
;
A
#
# COMPACT_ATOMS: atom_id res chain seq x y z
N MET A 1 29.27 64.05 -30.50
CA MET A 1 29.08 62.63 -30.87
C MET A 1 30.44 61.95 -30.75
N ASN A 2 30.70 60.87 -30.01
CA ASN A 2 29.82 59.84 -29.51
C ASN A 2 30.35 59.21 -28.21
N LEU A 3 29.37 58.92 -27.36
CA LEU A 3 29.29 58.02 -26.22
C LEU A 3 29.87 56.62 -26.54
N LYS A 4 30.54 55.97 -25.57
CA LYS A 4 30.47 54.51 -25.26
C LYS A 4 31.44 54.10 -24.13
N SER A 5 31.38 54.79 -22.99
CA SER A 5 31.63 54.14 -21.70
C SER A 5 30.35 53.37 -21.33
N SER A 6 30.45 52.27 -20.58
CA SER A 6 29.29 51.48 -20.07
C SER A 6 28.80 50.30 -20.94
N ARG A 7 29.67 49.31 -21.25
CA ARG A 7 29.19 47.95 -21.63
C ARG A 7 29.89 46.76 -20.95
N CYS A 8 31.07 46.92 -20.33
CA CYS A 8 31.75 45.80 -19.66
C CYS A 8 31.38 45.59 -18.19
N ILE A 9 30.96 46.63 -17.46
CA ILE A 9 30.70 46.52 -16.00
C ILE A 9 29.39 45.79 -15.71
N ILE A 10 28.42 45.83 -16.62
CA ILE A 10 27.11 45.20 -16.44
C ILE A 10 27.23 43.66 -16.57
N ALA A 11 28.13 43.15 -17.42
CA ALA A 11 28.27 41.71 -17.64
C ALA A 11 28.87 40.96 -16.43
N THR A 12 29.78 41.57 -15.67
CA THR A 12 30.36 40.96 -14.46
C THR A 12 29.44 41.01 -13.25
N ALA A 13 28.58 42.03 -13.14
CA ALA A 13 27.61 42.13 -12.04
C ALA A 13 26.53 41.03 -12.11
N PHE A 14 26.09 40.65 -13.32
CA PHE A 14 25.08 39.60 -13.50
C PHE A 14 25.59 38.19 -13.16
N VAL A 15 26.86 37.88 -13.41
CA VAL A 15 27.45 36.58 -13.06
C VAL A 15 27.62 36.42 -11.55
N ALA A 16 27.94 37.50 -10.82
CA ALA A 16 28.15 37.46 -9.37
C ALA A 16 26.87 37.22 -8.56
N VAL A 17 25.70 37.63 -9.07
CA VAL A 17 24.40 37.45 -8.38
C VAL A 17 23.78 36.07 -8.63
N ALA A 18 24.12 35.41 -9.73
CA ALA A 18 23.59 34.08 -10.05
C ALA A 18 24.12 32.98 -9.10
N ILE A 19 25.35 33.12 -8.61
CA ILE A 19 26.02 32.13 -7.73
C ILE A 19 25.32 31.99 -6.35
N PRO A 20 25.01 33.07 -5.61
CA PRO A 20 24.30 32.94 -4.33
C PRO A 20 22.84 32.50 -4.48
N ALA A 21 22.17 32.83 -5.60
CA ALA A 21 20.80 32.37 -5.87
C ALA A 21 20.72 30.84 -6.07
N GLN A 22 21.73 30.24 -6.72
CA GLN A 22 21.82 28.78 -6.84
C GLN A 22 22.15 28.12 -5.49
N LEU A 23 22.98 28.73 -4.64
CA LEU A 23 23.29 28.22 -3.31
C LEU A 23 22.08 28.24 -2.36
N ALA A 24 21.24 29.28 -2.44
CA ALA A 24 20.01 29.37 -1.64
C ALA A 24 18.95 28.32 -2.04
N ALA A 25 18.89 27.95 -3.32
CA ALA A 25 18.03 26.87 -3.84
C ALA A 25 18.61 25.47 -3.57
N GLN A 26 19.93 25.34 -3.41
CA GLN A 26 20.62 24.12 -2.99
C GLN A 26 20.62 23.90 -1.47
N LYS A 27 19.65 24.46 -0.74
CA LYS A 27 19.33 23.98 0.61
C LYS A 27 18.80 22.55 0.44
N LYS A 28 19.73 21.61 0.36
CA LYS A 28 19.54 20.17 0.27
C LYS A 28 18.60 19.83 1.40
N GLN A 29 17.28 19.78 1.12
CA GLN A 29 16.33 19.13 2.00
C GLN A 29 16.96 17.78 2.23
N GLN A 30 17.45 17.58 3.45
CA GLN A 30 18.09 16.36 3.87
C GLN A 30 17.01 15.30 3.61
N GLN A 31 17.11 14.61 2.47
CA GLN A 31 16.09 13.68 2.03
C GLN A 31 16.07 12.58 3.08
N VAL A 32 15.10 12.66 3.98
CA VAL A 32 14.88 11.64 4.98
C VAL A 32 14.32 10.46 4.20
N HIS A 33 15.20 9.54 3.80
CA HIS A 33 14.75 8.27 3.25
C HIS A 33 14.05 7.51 4.36
N HIS A 34 12.73 7.34 4.22
CA HIS A 34 11.98 6.46 5.09
C HIS A 34 12.51 5.03 4.93
N LYS A 35 12.83 4.39 6.06
CA LYS A 35 13.24 2.99 6.08
C LYS A 35 11.98 2.12 6.13
N TYR A 36 11.85 1.20 5.19
CA TYR A 36 10.74 0.26 5.14
C TYR A 36 11.24 -1.17 5.30
N LYS A 37 10.38 -2.04 5.85
CA LYS A 37 10.56 -3.48 5.83
C LYS A 37 9.42 -4.05 4.98
N LEU A 38 9.78 -4.75 3.91
CA LEU A 38 8.82 -5.45 3.06
C LEU A 38 8.53 -6.83 3.66
N PHE A 39 7.24 -7.16 3.76
CA PHE A 39 6.77 -8.50 4.04
C PHE A 39 5.98 -8.98 2.83
N ASP A 40 6.50 -10.00 2.16
CA ASP A 40 5.72 -10.76 1.19
C ASP A 40 4.95 -11.84 1.96
N LEU A 41 3.63 -11.78 1.90
CA LEU A 41 2.74 -12.70 2.62
C LEU A 41 2.51 -14.00 1.84
N GLY A 42 2.74 -13.98 0.52
CA GLY A 42 2.37 -15.08 -0.37
C GLY A 42 0.88 -15.43 -0.35
N ALA A 43 0.56 -16.59 -0.93
CA ALA A 43 -0.77 -17.17 -0.97
C ALA A 43 -0.87 -18.40 -0.04
N PHE A 44 -2.06 -18.99 0.10
CA PHE A 44 -2.25 -20.29 0.76
C PHE A 44 -2.16 -21.46 -0.23
N GLY A 45 -1.19 -21.37 -1.14
CA GLY A 45 -0.92 -22.32 -2.22
C GLY A 45 -1.67 -22.02 -3.52
N GLY A 46 -2.56 -21.02 -3.52
CA GLY A 46 -3.25 -20.52 -4.71
C GLY A 46 -2.45 -19.47 -5.49
N PRO A 47 -3.10 -18.84 -6.48
CA PRO A 47 -2.45 -17.88 -7.37
C PRO A 47 -2.07 -16.55 -6.70
N GLY A 48 -2.78 -16.12 -5.65
CA GLY A 48 -2.53 -14.80 -5.05
C GLY A 48 -2.98 -14.61 -3.61
N SER A 49 -2.81 -13.37 -3.18
CA SER A 49 -3.42 -12.82 -1.97
C SER A 49 -3.81 -11.38 -2.24
N GLN A 50 -4.81 -10.91 -1.50
CA GLN A 50 -5.35 -9.59 -1.68
C GLN A 50 -5.77 -8.97 -0.36
N PHE A 51 -5.56 -7.66 -0.28
CA PHE A 51 -6.20 -6.80 0.70
C PHE A 51 -7.50 -6.29 0.10
N SER A 52 -8.54 -6.10 0.91
CA SER A 52 -9.75 -5.44 0.42
C SER A 52 -9.39 -4.05 -0.11
N ASP A 53 -9.72 -3.77 -1.37
CA ASP A 53 -9.63 -2.43 -1.95
C ASP A 53 -10.52 -1.42 -1.23
N GLY A 54 -11.54 -1.94 -0.56
CA GLY A 54 -12.30 -1.37 0.53
C GLY A 54 -12.60 0.10 0.32
N ASN A 55 -13.61 0.40 -0.52
CA ASN A 55 -14.09 1.75 -0.87
C ASN A 55 -13.69 2.83 0.16
N PRO A 56 -12.52 3.48 -0.04
CA PRO A 56 -12.04 4.51 0.86
C PRO A 56 -13.04 5.66 0.88
N PRO A 57 -13.25 6.35 2.02
CA PRO A 57 -12.38 6.38 3.21
C PRO A 57 -12.79 5.48 4.38
N TYR A 58 -13.77 4.57 4.23
CA TYR A 58 -14.46 4.00 5.40
C TYR A 58 -13.83 2.73 5.97
N ILE A 59 -12.75 2.22 5.37
CA ILE A 59 -12.28 0.86 5.66
C ILE A 59 -10.80 0.87 6.09
N LYS A 60 -10.53 0.28 7.25
CA LYS A 60 -9.19 0.19 7.85
C LYS A 60 -8.73 -1.26 7.85
N LEU A 61 -7.70 -1.57 7.08
CA LEU A 61 -7.18 -2.94 6.93
C LEU A 61 -6.04 -3.26 7.87
N MET A 62 -5.47 -2.25 8.52
CA MET A 62 -4.40 -2.40 9.48
C MET A 62 -4.58 -1.43 10.64
N ASN A 63 -4.49 -1.92 11.88
CA ASN A 63 -4.57 -1.08 13.07
C ASN A 63 -3.21 -0.52 13.50
N ASN A 64 -3.20 0.38 14.49
CA ASN A 64 -1.97 1.05 14.92
C ASN A 64 -0.99 0.12 15.67
N ARG A 65 -1.38 -1.13 15.95
CA ARG A 65 -0.49 -2.19 16.44
C ARG A 65 0.20 -2.98 15.33
N GLY A 66 -0.08 -2.65 14.07
CA GLY A 66 0.48 -3.34 12.90
C GLY A 66 -0.17 -4.70 12.62
N ILE A 67 -1.38 -4.94 13.13
CA ILE A 67 -2.18 -6.10 12.74
C ILE A 67 -2.92 -5.72 11.46
N ALA A 68 -2.65 -6.45 10.39
CA ALA A 68 -3.29 -6.28 9.10
C ALA A 68 -4.21 -7.47 8.78
N VAL A 69 -5.27 -7.25 8.01
CA VAL A 69 -6.20 -8.28 7.56
C VAL A 69 -6.35 -8.27 6.04
N GLY A 70 -6.41 -9.45 5.45
CA GLY A 70 -6.62 -9.66 4.01
C GLY A 70 -7.10 -11.09 3.75
N ALA A 71 -7.09 -11.52 2.50
CA ALA A 71 -7.38 -12.91 2.12
C ALA A 71 -6.30 -13.46 1.20
N ALA A 72 -6.10 -14.77 1.25
CA ALA A 72 -5.13 -15.46 0.41
C ALA A 72 -5.73 -16.73 -0.18
N ASP A 73 -5.41 -16.97 -1.43
CA ASP A 73 -6.04 -18.02 -2.22
C ASP A 73 -5.43 -19.37 -1.87
N ARG A 74 -6.29 -20.39 -1.88
CA ARG A 74 -5.86 -21.79 -1.90
C ARG A 74 -5.79 -22.27 -3.34
N SER A 75 -5.09 -23.37 -3.57
CA SER A 75 -5.06 -24.03 -4.88
C SER A 75 -6.38 -24.71 -5.25
N THR A 76 -7.35 -24.77 -4.32
CA THR A 76 -8.66 -25.38 -4.52
C THR A 76 -9.56 -24.45 -5.33
N PRO A 77 -10.04 -24.86 -6.52
CA PRO A 77 -11.03 -24.11 -7.26
C PRO A 77 -12.33 -23.94 -6.46
N ASP A 78 -12.98 -22.80 -6.66
CA ASP A 78 -14.27 -22.49 -6.08
C ASP A 78 -15.38 -23.34 -6.74
N PRO A 79 -16.17 -24.12 -5.98
CA PRO A 79 -17.23 -24.96 -6.52
C PRO A 79 -18.45 -24.17 -7.04
N TYR A 80 -18.55 -22.87 -6.76
CA TYR A 80 -19.70 -22.02 -7.09
C TYR A 80 -19.57 -21.32 -8.44
N PHE A 81 -18.62 -21.73 -9.29
CA PHE A 81 -18.48 -21.23 -10.65
C PHE A 81 -19.82 -21.24 -11.43
N PRO A 82 -20.19 -20.14 -12.14
CA PRO A 82 -19.43 -18.91 -12.35
C PRO A 82 -19.69 -17.80 -11.31
N ASN A 83 -20.42 -18.09 -10.23
CA ASN A 83 -20.86 -17.13 -9.22
C ASN A 83 -19.91 -17.02 -8.02
N CYS A 84 -18.60 -17.09 -8.26
CA CYS A 84 -17.59 -17.02 -7.20
C CYS A 84 -17.53 -15.61 -6.59
N LEU A 85 -17.16 -15.50 -5.31
CA LEU A 85 -17.01 -14.18 -4.67
C LEU A 85 -15.83 -13.35 -5.23
N THR A 86 -14.76 -14.02 -5.65
CA THR A 86 -13.53 -13.36 -6.12
C THR A 86 -13.02 -13.97 -7.44
N ASP A 87 -11.82 -14.52 -7.49
CA ASP A 87 -11.14 -15.00 -8.70
C ASP A 87 -11.41 -16.50 -9.00
N CYS A 88 -12.46 -17.06 -8.39
CA CYS A 88 -12.84 -18.47 -8.45
C CYS A 88 -11.81 -19.46 -7.88
N PHE A 89 -10.93 -19.00 -6.98
CA PHE A 89 -10.25 -19.86 -6.02
C PHE A 89 -10.83 -19.65 -4.62
N VAL A 90 -10.82 -20.70 -3.82
CA VAL A 90 -11.24 -20.60 -2.42
C VAL A 90 -10.21 -19.77 -1.66
N ALA A 91 -10.58 -18.56 -1.23
CA ALA A 91 -9.70 -17.71 -0.44
C ALA A 91 -10.04 -17.79 1.06
N LEU A 92 -9.01 -17.79 1.91
CA LEU A 92 -9.21 -17.68 3.35
C LEU A 92 -8.71 -16.32 3.83
N GLY A 93 -9.49 -15.70 4.69
CA GLY A 93 -9.06 -14.52 5.42
C GLY A 93 -7.80 -14.82 6.22
N PHE A 94 -7.04 -13.78 6.56
CA PHE A 94 -5.90 -13.89 7.44
C PHE A 94 -5.75 -12.65 8.32
N GLN A 95 -5.07 -12.85 9.46
CA GLN A 95 -4.44 -11.79 10.23
C GLN A 95 -2.93 -11.89 10.09
N PHE A 96 -2.30 -10.78 9.76
CA PHE A 96 -0.85 -10.64 9.73
C PHE A 96 -0.39 -9.76 10.88
N GLN A 97 0.64 -10.20 11.61
CA GLN A 97 1.31 -9.37 12.61
C GLN A 97 2.80 -9.73 12.68
N ASN A 98 3.67 -8.74 12.47
CA ASN A 98 5.12 -8.87 12.69
C ASN A 98 5.80 -10.06 12.00
N GLY A 99 5.36 -10.45 10.79
CA GLY A 99 5.92 -11.58 10.05
C GLY A 99 5.17 -12.90 10.22
N ALA A 100 4.20 -12.97 11.14
CA ALA A 100 3.35 -14.13 11.33
C ALA A 100 2.00 -13.95 10.63
N VAL A 101 1.52 -15.01 9.98
CA VAL A 101 0.20 -15.06 9.33
C VAL A 101 -0.66 -16.11 10.03
N THR A 102 -1.82 -15.69 10.51
CA THR A 102 -2.85 -16.57 11.08
C THR A 102 -4.03 -16.66 10.12
N LYS A 103 -4.39 -17.88 9.71
CA LYS A 103 -5.56 -18.11 8.85
C LYS A 103 -6.85 -17.85 9.64
N LEU A 104 -7.71 -17.02 9.09
CA LEU A 104 -9.11 -16.91 9.49
C LEU A 104 -9.88 -17.99 8.73
N GLY A 105 -10.77 -18.70 9.42
CA GLY A 105 -11.63 -19.68 8.78
C GLY A 105 -12.77 -19.03 7.99
N ALA A 106 -13.41 -19.83 7.14
CA ALA A 106 -14.72 -19.53 6.58
C ALA A 106 -15.81 -20.32 7.31
N LEU A 107 -17.08 -20.03 7.01
CA LEU A 107 -18.19 -20.88 7.41
C LEU A 107 -18.02 -22.31 6.83
N PRO A 108 -18.59 -23.34 7.48
CA PRO A 108 -18.41 -24.73 7.06
C PRO A 108 -18.71 -24.96 5.58
N GLY A 109 -17.86 -25.74 4.92
CA GLY A 109 -17.94 -26.00 3.49
C GLY A 109 -16.64 -25.64 2.77
N VAL A 110 -16.71 -25.57 1.44
CA VAL A 110 -15.62 -25.12 0.57
C VAL A 110 -15.91 -23.67 0.21
N ASN A 111 -15.77 -22.79 1.21
CA ASN A 111 -16.22 -21.41 1.17
C ASN A 111 -15.04 -20.44 1.32
N THR A 112 -15.17 -19.30 0.66
CA THR A 112 -14.31 -18.14 0.80
C THR A 112 -14.67 -17.33 2.03
N SER A 113 -13.66 -16.77 2.71
CA SER A 113 -13.83 -15.73 3.72
C SER A 113 -12.99 -14.52 3.38
N PHE A 114 -13.57 -13.33 3.59
CA PHE A 114 -12.96 -12.08 3.19
C PHE A 114 -13.08 -11.00 4.28
N PRO A 115 -12.07 -10.83 5.14
CA PRO A 115 -12.04 -9.73 6.09
C PRO A 115 -11.77 -8.43 5.35
N PHE A 116 -12.59 -7.41 5.61
CA PHE A 116 -12.40 -6.11 4.98
C PHE A 116 -12.12 -5.00 5.98
N ALA A 117 -12.31 -5.16 7.30
CA ALA A 117 -11.89 -4.13 8.25
C ALA A 117 -11.43 -4.66 9.61
N ILE A 118 -10.57 -3.90 10.26
CA ILE A 118 -10.09 -4.09 11.64
C ILE A 118 -10.10 -2.77 12.41
N ASN A 119 -10.44 -2.81 13.70
CA ASN A 119 -10.36 -1.65 14.60
C ASN A 119 -9.15 -1.74 15.57
N GLU A 120 -8.98 -0.71 16.40
CA GLU A 120 -7.93 -0.63 17.44
C GLU A 120 -8.15 -1.56 18.63
N ARG A 121 -9.14 -2.44 18.59
CA ARG A 121 -9.39 -3.48 19.61
C ARG A 121 -9.24 -4.89 19.02
N ASP A 122 -8.61 -5.03 17.86
CA ASP A 122 -8.44 -6.29 17.12
C ASP A 122 -9.75 -6.96 16.70
N VAL A 123 -10.85 -6.20 16.65
CA VAL A 123 -12.11 -6.70 16.11
C VAL A 123 -12.03 -6.61 14.60
N VAL A 124 -12.14 -7.76 13.95
CA VAL A 124 -12.16 -7.92 12.50
C VAL A 124 -13.60 -8.14 12.05
N ILE A 125 -14.01 -7.46 10.98
CA ILE A 125 -15.27 -7.70 10.28
C ILE A 125 -14.98 -8.12 8.83
N GLY A 126 -15.89 -8.89 8.26
CA GLY A 126 -15.72 -9.52 6.96
C GLY A 126 -17.00 -10.17 6.47
N VAL A 127 -16.89 -10.80 5.30
CA VAL A 127 -17.89 -11.72 4.76
C VAL A 127 -17.37 -13.15 4.74
N SER A 128 -18.28 -14.11 4.72
CA SER A 128 -18.00 -15.49 4.39
C SER A 128 -19.09 -15.99 3.46
N GLU A 129 -18.70 -16.76 2.46
CA GLU A 129 -19.66 -17.56 1.70
C GLU A 129 -20.31 -18.60 2.62
N ASN A 130 -21.55 -18.95 2.32
CA ASN A 130 -22.33 -19.98 3.00
C ASN A 130 -22.74 -21.12 2.05
N GLY A 131 -22.27 -21.08 0.81
CA GLY A 131 -22.31 -22.18 -0.14
C GLY A 131 -23.47 -22.22 -1.13
N THR A 132 -24.05 -21.06 -1.47
CA THR A 132 -25.12 -20.89 -2.46
C THR A 132 -25.04 -19.56 -3.19
#